data_AF-A0A1F9FCP2-F1
#
_entry.id   AF-A0A1F9FCP2-F1
#
_cell.length_a   1.000
_cell.length_b   1.000
_cell.length_c   1.000
_cell.angle_alpha   90.00
_cell.angle_beta   90.00
_cell.angle_gamma   90.00
#
_symmetry.space_group_name_H-M   'P 1'
#
loop_
_entity.id
_entity.type
_entity.pdbx_description
1 polymer ?
#
loop_
_entity_poly.entity_id
_entity_poly.type
_entity_poly.pdbx_seq_one_letter_code
_entity_poly.pdbx_strand_id
1 'polypeptide(L)'
;MATKKGAGKRSIVSFKDVQIAYLLDGISGVEKIVAGRKSAGAIIRKALRELKQQGRSVDALETYVGEKFGSGGRGRSMPNIGEERKYRAQQIKTGGAFLRLPLTPLGVKKGGSVRVRFESDRIVVVKA
;
A
#
# COMPACT_ATOMS: atom_id res chain seq x y z
N MET A 1 -37.69 -29.16 16.30
CA MET A 1 -37.55 -28.54 14.96
C MET A 1 -36.50 -27.45 15.03
N ALA A 2 -35.32 -27.64 14.43
CA ALA A 2 -34.25 -26.65 14.43
C ALA A 2 -34.23 -25.91 13.08
N THR A 3 -34.57 -24.62 13.10
CA THR A 3 -34.50 -23.74 11.92
C THR A 3 -33.03 -23.46 11.58
N LYS A 4 -32.53 -24.07 10.50
CA LYS A 4 -31.25 -23.71 9.88
C LYS A 4 -31.32 -22.26 9.40
N LYS A 5 -30.68 -21.34 10.15
CA LYS A 5 -30.38 -19.97 9.69
C LYS A 5 -29.54 -20.08 8.41
N GLY A 6 -30.13 -19.77 7.26
CA GLY A 6 -29.43 -19.72 5.99
C GLY A 6 -28.24 -18.77 6.09
N ALA A 7 -27.03 -19.29 5.89
CA ALA A 7 -25.85 -18.44 5.75
C ALA A 7 -26.09 -17.51 4.57
N GLY A 8 -26.33 -16.21 4.85
CA GLY A 8 -26.54 -15.20 3.82
C GLY A 8 -25.42 -15.29 2.79
N LYS A 9 -25.79 -15.48 1.51
CA LYS A 9 -24.83 -15.50 0.39
C LYS A 9 -23.94 -14.26 0.51
N ARG A 10 -22.65 -14.44 0.78
CA ARG A 10 -21.68 -13.36 0.71
C ARG A 10 -21.69 -12.85 -0.73
N SER A 11 -22.35 -11.71 -0.98
CA SER A 11 -22.31 -11.09 -2.30
C SER A 11 -20.87 -10.66 -2.55
N ILE A 12 -20.18 -11.34 -3.47
CA ILE A 12 -18.82 -10.98 -3.85
C ILE A 12 -18.93 -9.72 -4.70
N VAL A 13 -18.33 -8.62 -4.25
CA VAL A 13 -18.26 -7.39 -5.04
C VAL A 13 -17.04 -7.48 -5.93
N SER A 14 -17.29 -7.33 -7.23
CA SER A 14 -16.26 -7.23 -8.25
C SER A 14 -15.75 -5.80 -8.36
N PHE A 15 -14.57 -5.64 -8.94
CA PHE A 15 -14.05 -4.30 -9.28
C PHE A 15 -14.96 -3.60 -10.30
N LYS A 16 -15.66 -4.35 -11.16
CA LYS A 16 -16.62 -3.81 -12.12
C LYS A 16 -17.81 -3.15 -11.44
N ASP A 17 -18.30 -3.73 -10.35
CA ASP A 17 -19.42 -3.16 -9.58
C ASP A 17 -19.00 -1.82 -8.95
N VAL A 18 -17.76 -1.72 -8.48
CA VAL A 18 -17.18 -0.47 -7.98
C VAL A 18 -17.04 0.57 -9.08
N GLN A 19 -16.62 0.17 -10.30
CA GLN A 19 -16.56 1.09 -11.45
C GLN A 19 -17.95 1.63 -11.80
N ILE A 20 -18.94 0.74 -11.90
CA ILE A 20 -20.32 1.12 -12.22
C ILE A 20 -20.87 2.07 -11.15
N ALA A 21 -20.71 1.74 -9.86
CA ALA A 21 -21.18 2.59 -8.78
C ALA A 21 -20.49 3.95 -8.75
N TYR A 22 -19.19 4.00 -9.05
CA TYR A 22 -18.48 5.28 -9.16
C TYR A 22 -18.97 6.12 -10.34
N LEU A 23 -19.22 5.50 -11.50
CA LEU A 23 -19.66 6.20 -12.70
C LEU A 23 -21.11 6.69 -12.61
N LEU A 24 -21.97 6.00 -11.84
CA LEU A 24 -23.37 6.36 -11.66
C LEU A 24 -23.59 7.33 -10.50
N ASP A 25 -23.05 6.99 -9.33
CA ASP A 25 -23.37 7.63 -8.05
C ASP A 25 -22.14 8.27 -7.38
N GLY A 26 -20.99 8.29 -8.05
CA GLY A 26 -19.74 8.81 -7.49
C GLY A 26 -19.26 8.04 -6.27
N ILE A 27 -18.62 8.74 -5.34
CA ILE A 27 -18.08 8.15 -4.10
C ILE A 27 -19.17 7.55 -3.22
N SER A 28 -20.34 8.17 -3.18
CA SER A 28 -21.48 7.71 -2.39
C SER A 28 -21.93 6.31 -2.80
N GLY A 29 -21.90 5.99 -4.10
CA GLY A 29 -22.17 4.65 -4.61
C GLY A 29 -21.12 3.64 -4.20
N VAL A 30 -19.84 4.01 -4.30
CA VAL A 30 -18.72 3.17 -3.88
C VAL A 30 -18.85 2.83 -2.39
N GLU A 31 -19.06 3.82 -1.53
CA GLU A 31 -19.22 3.64 -0.09
C GLU A 31 -20.34 2.67 0.27
N LYS A 32 -21.51 2.77 -0.37
CA LYS A 32 -22.63 1.84 -0.15
C LYS A 32 -22.26 0.40 -0.44
N ILE A 33 -21.54 0.17 -1.54
CA ILE A 33 -21.17 -1.19 -1.97
C ILE A 33 -20.07 -1.79 -1.10
N VAL A 34 -19.12 -0.98 -0.62
CA VAL A 34 -18.01 -1.44 0.22
C VAL A 34 -18.24 -1.33 1.72
N ALA A 35 -19.35 -0.73 2.16
CA ALA A 35 -19.75 -0.68 3.57
C ALA A 35 -19.74 -2.07 4.23
N GLY A 36 -19.05 -2.19 5.37
CA GLY A 36 -18.97 -3.44 6.14
C GLY A 36 -18.03 -4.51 5.58
N ARG A 37 -17.27 -4.24 4.50
CA ARG A 37 -16.37 -5.23 3.88
C ARG A 37 -14.91 -5.05 4.31
N LYS A 38 -14.35 -6.05 4.97
CA LYS A 38 -12.94 -6.07 5.44
C LYS A 38 -11.88 -5.98 4.31
N SER A 39 -12.23 -6.27 3.06
CA SER A 39 -11.25 -6.46 1.96
C SER A 39 -11.45 -5.54 0.77
N ALA A 40 -12.20 -4.43 0.95
CA ALA A 40 -12.60 -3.54 -0.14
C ALA A 40 -11.42 -2.82 -0.84
N GLY A 41 -10.36 -2.46 -0.11
CA GLY A 41 -9.30 -1.61 -0.63
C GLY A 41 -8.56 -2.18 -1.85
N ALA A 42 -8.38 -3.49 -1.96
CA ALA A 42 -7.75 -4.11 -3.13
C ALA A 42 -8.64 -4.03 -4.38
N ILE A 43 -9.96 -4.18 -4.19
CA ILE A 43 -10.95 -4.13 -5.27
C ILE A 43 -11.11 -2.71 -5.78
N ILE A 44 -11.19 -1.73 -4.86
CA ILE A 44 -11.30 -0.31 -5.22
C ILE A 44 -10.01 0.17 -5.91
N ARG A 45 -8.83 -0.23 -5.43
CA ARG A 45 -7.56 0.09 -6.11
C ARG A 45 -7.48 -0.49 -7.51
N LYS A 46 -7.99 -1.71 -7.72
CA LYS A 46 -8.10 -2.29 -9.06
C LYS A 46 -9.04 -1.46 -9.93
N ALA A 47 -10.24 -1.11 -9.44
CA ALA A 47 -11.19 -0.27 -10.16
C ALA A 47 -10.60 1.10 -10.53
N LEU A 48 -9.91 1.76 -9.59
CA LEU A 48 -9.23 3.04 -9.80
C LEU A 48 -8.20 2.95 -10.93
N ARG A 49 -7.35 1.92 -10.93
CA ARG A 49 -6.33 1.72 -11.97
C ARG A 49 -6.94 1.55 -13.36
N GLU A 50 -7.98 0.74 -13.49
CA GLU A 50 -8.65 0.50 -14.78
C GLU A 50 -9.36 1.78 -15.28
N LEU A 51 -9.99 2.56 -14.39
CA LEU A 51 -10.61 3.84 -14.76
C LEU A 51 -9.56 4.87 -15.22
N LYS A 52 -8.38 4.92 -14.58
CA LYS A 52 -7.25 5.75 -15.03
C LYS A 52 -6.78 5.34 -16.43
N GLN A 53 -6.64 4.04 -16.68
CA GLN A 53 -6.23 3.52 -17.99
C GLN A 53 -7.22 3.87 -19.10
N GLN A 54 -8.50 4.04 -18.75
CA GLN A 54 -9.55 4.49 -19.66
C GLN A 54 -9.60 6.01 -19.84
N GLY A 55 -8.69 6.78 -19.22
CA GLY A 55 -8.65 8.24 -19.33
C GLY A 55 -9.78 8.96 -18.61
N ARG A 56 -10.42 8.33 -17.61
CA ARG A 56 -11.49 8.95 -16.82
C ARG A 56 -10.92 9.83 -15.72
N SER A 57 -11.61 10.93 -15.38
CA SER A 57 -11.32 11.68 -14.15
C SER A 57 -11.74 10.84 -12.94
N VAL A 58 -10.77 10.59 -12.06
CA VAL A 58 -10.91 9.71 -10.89
C VAL A 58 -10.34 10.35 -9.63
N ASP A 59 -10.15 11.67 -9.62
CA ASP A 59 -9.46 12.40 -8.56
C ASP A 59 -10.15 12.18 -7.20
N ALA A 60 -11.49 12.22 -7.18
CA ALA A 60 -12.28 11.95 -6.00
C ALA A 60 -12.09 10.51 -5.48
N LEU A 61 -12.00 9.52 -6.39
CA LEU A 61 -11.81 8.12 -6.02
C LEU A 61 -10.39 7.86 -5.50
N GLU A 62 -9.41 8.55 -6.06
CA GLU A 62 -8.03 8.48 -5.62
C GLU A 62 -7.85 9.05 -4.21
N THR A 63 -8.40 10.25 -3.95
CA THR A 63 -8.42 10.85 -2.62
C THR A 63 -9.11 9.94 -1.61
N TYR A 64 -10.30 9.43 -1.96
CA TYR A 64 -11.03 8.49 -1.11
C TYR A 64 -10.22 7.24 -0.76
N VAL A 65 -9.52 6.66 -1.74
CA VAL A 65 -8.67 5.47 -1.53
C VAL A 65 -7.48 5.81 -0.64
N GLY A 66 -6.85 6.96 -0.85
CA GLY A 66 -5.74 7.44 -0.04
C GLY A 66 -6.13 7.61 1.42
N GLU A 67 -7.25 8.27 1.68
CA GLU A 67 -7.76 8.54 3.03
C GLU A 67 -8.22 7.27 3.76
N LYS A 68 -8.99 6.40 3.09
CA LYS A 68 -9.59 5.23 3.75
C LYS A 68 -8.67 4.00 3.81
N PHE A 69 -7.78 3.83 2.84
CA PHE A 69 -7.01 2.59 2.69
C PHE A 69 -5.49 2.81 2.54
N GLY A 70 -5.02 4.05 2.64
CA GLY A 70 -3.61 4.42 2.52
C GLY A 70 -3.00 4.14 1.14
N SER A 71 -1.71 4.42 0.99
CA SER A 71 -0.95 4.05 -0.20
C SER A 71 -0.81 2.53 -0.28
N GLY A 72 -1.44 1.90 -1.28
CA GLY A 72 -1.61 0.45 -1.41
C GLY A 72 -0.35 -0.35 -1.77
N GLY A 73 0.85 0.14 -1.43
CA GLY A 73 2.08 -0.60 -1.63
C GLY A 73 2.24 -1.72 -0.60
N ARG A 74 2.38 -2.97 -1.06
CA ARG A 74 3.03 -3.99 -0.23
C ARG A 74 4.50 -3.59 -0.10
N GLY A 75 4.89 -3.07 1.05
CA GLY A 75 6.27 -2.66 1.32
C GLY A 75 6.34 -1.42 2.18
N ARG A 76 7.56 -1.00 2.50
CA ARG A 76 7.79 0.32 3.10
C ARG A 76 7.58 1.38 2.03
N SER A 77 6.90 2.48 2.38
CA SER A 77 6.79 3.64 1.48
C SER A 77 8.18 4.11 1.07
N MET A 78 8.29 4.66 -0.14
CA MET A 78 9.51 5.33 -0.57
C MET A 78 9.82 6.47 0.42
N PRO A 79 11.08 6.60 0.88
CA PRO A 79 11.45 7.70 1.76
C PRO A 79 11.36 9.04 1.04
N ASN A 80 10.98 10.08 1.78
CA ASN A 80 11.01 11.46 1.31
C ASN A 80 12.43 12.04 1.43
N ILE A 81 12.74 13.06 0.61
CA ILE A 81 13.98 13.83 0.76
C ILE A 81 13.99 14.50 2.14
N GLY A 82 15.10 14.37 2.86
CA GLY A 82 15.29 14.83 4.24
C GLY A 82 14.83 13.84 5.31
N GLU A 83 14.12 12.76 4.95
CA GLU A 83 13.67 11.75 5.91
C GLU A 83 14.84 10.94 6.47
N GLU A 84 14.78 10.64 7.76
CA GLU A 84 15.74 9.77 8.44
C GLU A 84 15.04 8.48 8.90
N ARG A 85 15.66 7.33 8.64
CA ARG A 85 15.13 6.02 9.01
C ARG A 85 16.18 5.17 9.70
N LYS A 86 15.75 4.44 10.73
CA LYS A 86 16.58 3.45 11.42
C LYS A 86 16.43 2.07 10.78
N TYR A 87 17.55 1.45 10.43
CA TYR A 87 17.62 0.10 9.87
C TYR A 87 18.48 -0.80 10.74
N ARG A 88 18.16 -2.10 10.78
CA ARG A 88 19.01 -3.11 11.41
C ARG A 88 19.91 -3.78 10.38
N ALA A 89 21.17 -3.93 10.73
CA ALA A 89 22.16 -4.66 9.97
C ALA A 89 21.80 -6.15 9.94
N GLN A 90 21.44 -6.66 8.77
CA GLN A 90 21.14 -8.08 8.57
C GLN A 90 22.14 -8.69 7.59
N GLN A 91 22.65 -9.86 7.95
CA GLN A 91 23.48 -10.66 7.05
C GLN A 91 22.56 -11.43 6.11
N ILE A 92 22.66 -11.14 4.81
CA ILE A 92 21.88 -11.83 3.78
C ILE A 92 22.76 -12.93 3.20
N LYS A 93 22.28 -14.18 3.21
CA LYS A 93 23.04 -15.37 2.77
C LYS A 93 23.03 -15.57 1.25
N THR A 94 22.00 -15.09 0.55
CA THR A 94 21.78 -15.31 -0.88
C THR A 94 21.52 -13.99 -1.60
N GLY A 95 22.14 -13.85 -2.77
CA GLY A 95 22.28 -12.56 -3.44
C GLY A 95 21.05 -12.11 -4.22
N GLY A 96 20.07 -11.50 -3.53
CA GLY A 96 18.93 -10.83 -4.19
C GLY A 96 19.27 -9.43 -4.72
N ALA A 97 18.36 -8.90 -5.56
CA ALA A 97 18.37 -7.55 -6.14
C ALA A 97 17.97 -6.45 -5.13
N PHE A 98 18.57 -6.47 -3.95
CA PHE A 98 18.38 -5.42 -2.94
C PHE A 98 19.61 -4.53 -2.91
N LEU A 99 19.40 -3.23 -2.67
CA LEU A 99 20.47 -2.27 -2.43
C LEU A 99 21.22 -2.67 -1.15
N ARG A 100 22.51 -2.95 -1.26
CA ARG A 100 23.35 -3.39 -0.13
C ARG A 100 24.27 -2.26 0.28
N LEU A 101 24.21 -1.88 1.54
CA LEU A 101 25.18 -0.97 2.12
C LEU A 101 26.38 -1.79 2.63
N PRO A 102 27.62 -1.43 2.29
CA PRO A 102 28.79 -2.04 2.88
C PRO A 102 28.90 -1.60 4.34
N LEU A 103 28.44 -2.45 5.26
CA LEU A 103 28.40 -2.13 6.70
C LEU A 103 29.74 -2.33 7.40
N THR A 104 30.63 -3.18 6.85
CA THR A 104 31.95 -3.46 7.43
C THR A 104 32.84 -2.21 7.47
N PRO A 105 32.99 -1.42 6.39
CA PRO A 105 33.70 -0.14 6.44
C PRO A 105 33.08 0.88 7.41
N LEU A 106 31.77 0.81 7.64
CA LEU A 106 31.05 1.66 8.59
C LEU A 106 31.23 1.19 10.06
N GLY A 107 31.92 0.07 10.27
CA GLY A 107 32.15 -0.53 11.59
C GLY A 107 30.86 -0.98 12.27
N VAL A 108 29.85 -1.40 11.49
CA VAL A 108 28.55 -1.87 11.99
C VAL A 108 28.52 -3.39 11.87
N LYS A 109 28.36 -4.09 13.00
CA LYS A 109 28.24 -5.54 13.07
C LYS A 109 26.80 -6.01 12.79
N LYS A 110 26.63 -7.29 12.46
CA LYS A 110 25.31 -7.94 12.36
C LYS A 110 24.50 -7.68 13.64
N GLY A 111 23.22 -7.31 13.47
CA GLY A 111 22.34 -6.95 14.59
C GLY A 111 22.48 -5.50 15.06
N GLY A 112 23.53 -4.78 14.65
CA GLY A 112 23.67 -3.35 14.89
C GLY A 112 22.61 -2.53 14.16
N SER A 113 22.43 -1.28 14.55
CA SER A 113 21.54 -0.35 13.86
C SER A 113 22.29 0.78 13.18
N VAL A 114 21.78 1.21 12.04
CA VAL A 114 22.24 2.41 11.32
C VAL A 114 21.08 3.36 11.15
N ARG A 115 21.38 4.65 11.19
CA ARG A 115 20.44 5.68 10.75
C ARG A 115 20.82 6.07 9.33
N VAL A 116 19.81 6.22 8.50
CA VAL A 116 19.98 6.50 7.08
C VAL A 116 19.12 7.71 6.77
N ARG A 117 19.78 8.78 6.33
CA ARG A 117 19.15 10.00 5.85
C ARG A 117 19.14 9.99 4.32
N PHE A 118 17.98 10.27 3.74
CA PHE A 118 17.80 10.33 2.30
C PHE A 118 17.93 11.79 1.85
N GLU A 119 18.98 12.12 1.11
CA GLU A 119 19.15 13.43 0.47
C GLU A 119 18.69 13.36 -0.99
N SER A 120 18.68 14.49 -1.69
CA SER A 120 18.19 14.61 -3.08
C SER A 120 18.96 13.73 -4.07
N ASP A 121 20.27 13.55 -3.85
CA ASP A 121 21.21 12.92 -4.77
C ASP A 121 21.96 11.73 -4.14
N ARG A 122 21.83 11.53 -2.83
CA ARG A 122 22.61 10.53 -2.10
C ARG A 122 21.91 10.03 -0.84
N ILE A 123 22.45 8.92 -0.32
CA ILE A 123 22.05 8.33 0.95
C ILE A 123 23.19 8.54 1.95
N VAL A 124 22.89 9.22 3.06
CA VAL A 124 23.86 9.48 4.13
C VAL A 124 23.62 8.49 5.26
N VAL A 125 24.63 7.70 5.60
CA VAL A 125 24.54 6.73 6.70
C VAL A 125 25.23 7.31 7.93
N VAL A 126 24.45 7.52 8.99
CA VAL A 126 24.94 7.97 10.29
C VAL A 126 25.02 6.75 11.21
N LYS A 127 26.21 6.53 11.78
CA LYS A 127 26.40 5.49 12.80
C LYS A 127 25.54 5.84 14.00
N ALA A 128 24.68 4.91 14.42
CA ALA A 128 23.86 5.09 15.61
C ALA A 128 24.69 4.91 16.88
#